data_AF-A0A6L5X4H5-F1
#
_entry.id   AF-A0A6L5X4H5-F1
#
_cell.length_a   1.000
_cell.length_b   1.000
_cell.length_c   1.000
_cell.angle_alpha   90.00
_cell.angle_beta   90.00
_cell.angle_gamma   90.00
#
_symmetry.space_group_name_H-M   'P 1'
#
loop_
_entity.id
_entity.type
_entity.pdbx_description
1 polymer ?
#
loop_
_entity_poly.entity_id
_entity_poly.type
_entity_poly.pdbx_seq_one_letter_code
_entity_poly.pdbx_strand_id
1 'polypeptide(L)'
;MGLFGKVFEKKECSICGGEIGLLGNRKLTDGNLCKNCAKKLSPWFEERRQSTVEDIRRQLDYREMNKEAVRAFQVTRDIATDRYHVFVDQGKGQFTVASKLDEQENPDIVSLSQVTGCRLEVKEDRDEEKYKDSDGNMRSYVPPHFKYSYDYVMHISVNSPWFDDMDFQMNTFSVEDHERGKMMAMEQAGNEIVALLTGRTVQMAGGFGAAGAGYPGSQAAYGNLAAGGYSGVPGGQGFSQPNGMYGAQNQGGAYGQPNGMYGVQNQGGAYGQPNGMYGVQNQGGAYGQQNGMYGAQNQNGAYGQQNGMYGVQNQNGAYGQQNGMYGAQNQNGAYGQPNNVYGGQGGAYGAVVRCDKCGWTSHPGEPVPTFCPECGDPITQNDMV
;
A
#
# COMPACT_ATOMS: atom_id res chain seq x y z
N MET A 1 -47.99 -47.98 10.59
CA MET A 1 -46.82 -47.36 11.25
C MET A 1 -45.60 -48.15 10.81
N GLY A 2 -44.55 -47.65 10.21
CA GLY A 2 -44.04 -46.31 9.93
C GLY A 2 -42.62 -46.56 9.39
N LEU A 3 -42.37 -46.19 8.15
CA LEU A 3 -41.19 -46.48 7.34
C LEU A 3 -39.98 -45.61 7.76
N PHE A 4 -39.44 -45.78 8.97
CA PHE A 4 -38.33 -44.94 9.47
C PHE A 4 -37.21 -45.73 10.17
N GLY A 5 -36.94 -46.95 9.72
CA GLY A 5 -35.87 -47.82 10.23
C GLY A 5 -34.50 -47.70 9.55
N LYS A 6 -34.17 -46.59 8.88
CA LYS A 6 -32.77 -46.29 8.51
C LYS A 6 -32.17 -45.41 9.59
N VAL A 7 -31.92 -46.05 10.72
CA VAL A 7 -31.09 -45.54 11.82
C VAL A 7 -29.79 -45.02 11.20
N PHE A 8 -29.51 -43.74 11.37
CA PHE A 8 -28.23 -43.15 10.99
C PHE A 8 -27.11 -43.96 11.66
N GLU A 9 -26.34 -44.72 10.89
CA GLU A 9 -25.13 -45.36 11.41
C GLU A 9 -24.23 -44.27 11.98
N LYS A 10 -24.04 -44.29 13.29
CA LYS A 10 -23.10 -43.40 13.97
C LYS A 10 -21.72 -43.70 13.40
N LYS A 11 -21.11 -42.70 12.77
CA LYS A 11 -19.75 -42.82 12.24
C LYS A 11 -18.77 -42.54 13.36
N GLU A 12 -17.72 -43.33 13.45
CA GLU A 12 -16.64 -43.13 14.40
C GLU A 12 -15.47 -42.42 13.73
N CYS A 13 -14.75 -41.57 14.47
CA CYS A 13 -13.54 -40.93 13.98
C CYS A 13 -12.38 -41.93 13.93
N SER A 14 -11.81 -42.13 12.76
CA SER A 14 -10.67 -43.02 12.50
C SER A 14 -9.35 -42.59 13.17
N ILE A 15 -9.33 -41.39 13.78
CA ILE A 15 -8.16 -40.84 14.49
C ILE A 15 -8.29 -40.97 16.00
N CYS A 16 -9.44 -40.58 16.57
CA CYS A 16 -9.61 -40.51 18.03
C CYS A 16 -10.66 -41.48 18.60
N GLY A 17 -11.34 -42.25 17.76
CA GLY A 17 -12.42 -43.16 18.15
C GLY A 17 -13.71 -42.47 18.65
N GLY A 18 -13.79 -41.14 18.53
CA GLY A 18 -14.95 -40.38 18.99
C GLY A 18 -16.15 -40.53 18.04
N GLU A 19 -17.36 -40.59 18.60
CA GLU A 19 -18.59 -40.56 17.80
C GLU A 19 -18.71 -39.24 17.01
N ILE A 20 -19.01 -39.35 15.72
CA ILE A 20 -19.18 -38.21 14.82
C ILE A 20 -20.67 -37.97 14.58
N GLY A 21 -21.14 -36.80 15.00
CA GLY A 21 -22.49 -36.33 14.72
C GLY A 21 -22.74 -36.01 13.25
N LEU A 22 -23.99 -35.70 12.93
CA LEU A 22 -24.46 -35.38 11.58
C LEU A 22 -23.79 -34.15 10.93
N LEU A 23 -23.27 -33.22 11.74
CA LEU A 23 -22.71 -31.95 11.28
C LEU A 23 -21.21 -31.86 11.61
N GLY A 24 -20.41 -31.47 10.63
CA GLY A 24 -18.97 -31.26 10.80
C GLY A 24 -18.11 -32.52 10.66
N ASN A 25 -18.63 -33.57 10.02
CA ASN A 25 -17.86 -34.73 9.63
C ASN A 25 -17.11 -34.47 8.32
N ARG A 26 -15.86 -34.93 8.24
CA ARG A 26 -15.14 -35.01 6.96
C ARG A 26 -14.92 -36.47 6.61
N LYS A 27 -15.40 -36.86 5.43
CA LYS A 27 -15.11 -38.17 4.85
C LYS A 27 -13.67 -38.15 4.31
N LEU A 28 -12.88 -39.13 4.70
CA LEU A 28 -11.55 -39.42 4.18
C LEU A 28 -11.66 -40.53 3.12
N THR A 29 -10.58 -40.82 2.42
CA THR A 29 -10.53 -41.90 1.42
C THR A 29 -10.84 -43.27 2.03
N ASP A 30 -10.31 -43.55 3.23
CA ASP A 30 -10.40 -44.83 3.95
C ASP A 30 -10.90 -44.67 5.39
N GLY A 31 -11.61 -43.57 5.71
CA GLY A 31 -12.08 -43.31 7.07
C GLY A 31 -12.97 -42.07 7.26
N ASN A 32 -13.17 -41.69 8.52
CA ASN A 32 -13.90 -40.48 8.90
C ASN A 32 -13.09 -39.63 9.89
N LEU A 33 -13.16 -38.31 9.73
CA LEU A 33 -12.48 -37.34 10.57
C LEU A 33 -13.49 -36.43 11.29
N CYS A 34 -13.35 -36.32 12.61
CA CYS A 34 -14.18 -35.42 13.41
C CYS A 34 -13.66 -33.97 13.35
N LYS A 35 -14.55 -33.01 13.65
CA LYS A 35 -14.22 -31.58 13.68
C LYS A 35 -13.04 -31.23 14.61
N ASN A 36 -12.92 -31.91 15.75
CA ASN A 36 -11.88 -31.61 16.73
C ASN A 36 -10.49 -32.07 16.25
N CYS A 37 -10.38 -33.25 15.65
CA CYS A 37 -9.13 -33.69 15.02
C CYS A 37 -8.81 -32.82 13.80
N ALA A 38 -9.80 -32.46 12.99
CA ALA A 38 -9.60 -31.57 11.84
C ALA A 38 -9.05 -30.20 12.23
N LYS A 39 -9.44 -29.64 13.38
CA LYS A 39 -8.93 -28.36 13.90
C LYS A 39 -7.46 -28.38 14.34
N LYS A 40 -6.89 -29.57 14.59
CA LYS A 40 -5.47 -29.71 14.96
C LYS A 40 -4.55 -29.66 13.75
N LEU A 41 -5.09 -29.93 12.56
CA LEU A 41 -4.34 -29.89 11.32
C LEU A 41 -3.95 -28.46 10.96
N SER A 42 -2.92 -28.30 10.13
CA SER A 42 -2.52 -26.99 9.61
C SER A 42 -3.71 -26.26 8.95
N PRO A 43 -3.85 -24.94 9.14
CA PRO A 43 -4.83 -24.16 8.38
C PRO A 43 -4.61 -24.25 6.86
N TRP A 44 -3.36 -24.40 6.41
CA TRP A 44 -2.95 -24.47 5.00
C TRP A 44 -3.09 -25.86 4.38
N PHE A 45 -3.39 -26.89 5.17
CA PHE A 45 -3.56 -28.25 4.67
C PHE A 45 -4.84 -28.36 3.82
N GLU A 46 -4.79 -28.18 2.50
CA GLU A 46 -5.99 -28.03 1.65
C GLU A 46 -6.63 -29.37 1.23
N GLU A 47 -5.85 -30.44 1.01
CA GLU A 47 -6.31 -31.70 0.40
C GLU A 47 -7.09 -32.66 1.33
N ARG A 48 -7.70 -32.14 2.38
CA ARG A 48 -8.23 -32.93 3.51
C ARG A 48 -9.33 -33.93 3.14
N ARG A 49 -9.99 -33.77 1.97
CA ARG A 49 -11.13 -34.60 1.53
C ARG A 49 -10.70 -35.84 0.74
N GLN A 50 -9.47 -35.86 0.22
CA GLN A 50 -8.90 -37.01 -0.50
C GLN A 50 -7.76 -37.68 0.30
N SER A 51 -7.40 -37.12 1.45
CA SER A 51 -6.45 -37.74 2.39
C SER A 51 -6.95 -39.08 2.92
N THR A 52 -6.01 -40.00 3.10
CA THR A 52 -6.19 -41.23 3.89
C THR A 52 -6.09 -40.95 5.39
N VAL A 53 -6.49 -41.91 6.22
CA VAL A 53 -6.29 -41.87 7.68
C VAL A 53 -4.81 -41.72 8.02
N GLU A 54 -3.94 -42.37 7.26
CA GLU A 54 -2.50 -42.29 7.46
C GLU A 54 -1.94 -40.91 7.13
N ASP A 55 -2.40 -40.27 6.05
CA ASP A 55 -2.00 -38.88 5.74
C ASP A 55 -2.37 -37.92 6.87
N ILE A 56 -3.53 -38.12 7.49
CA ILE A 56 -3.98 -37.31 8.64
C ILE A 56 -3.10 -37.55 9.86
N ARG A 57 -2.68 -38.80 10.13
CA ARG A 57 -1.74 -39.08 11.23
C ARG A 57 -0.39 -38.40 11.00
N ARG A 58 0.19 -38.56 9.81
CA ARG A 58 1.48 -37.92 9.49
C ARG A 58 1.41 -36.39 9.61
N GLN A 59 0.29 -35.79 9.22
CA GLN A 59 0.07 -34.36 9.40
C GLN A 59 0.01 -33.98 10.89
N LEU A 60 -0.71 -34.74 11.72
CA LEU A 60 -0.77 -34.49 13.16
C LEU A 60 0.60 -34.62 13.84
N ASP A 61 1.41 -35.59 13.42
CA ASP A 61 2.79 -35.74 13.90
C ASP A 61 3.64 -34.53 13.49
N TYR A 62 3.50 -34.06 12.25
CA TYR A 62 4.10 -32.78 11.81
C TYR A 62 3.68 -31.61 12.69
N ARG A 63 2.40 -31.51 13.06
CA ARG A 63 1.91 -30.43 13.92
C ARG A 63 2.48 -30.50 15.34
N GLU A 64 2.69 -31.70 15.87
CA GLU A 64 3.33 -31.86 17.18
C GLU A 64 4.79 -31.43 17.12
N MET A 65 5.54 -31.83 16.09
CA MET A 65 6.92 -31.37 15.87
C MET A 65 6.99 -29.86 15.66
N ASN A 66 6.03 -29.27 14.95
CA ASN A 66 5.99 -27.83 14.67
C ASN A 66 5.87 -26.98 15.95
N LYS A 67 5.32 -27.52 17.05
CA LYS A 67 5.28 -26.78 18.33
C LYS A 67 6.67 -26.43 18.85
N GLU A 68 7.65 -27.32 18.66
CA GLU A 68 9.04 -27.02 19.03
C GLU A 68 9.60 -25.89 18.17
N ALA A 69 9.28 -25.86 16.88
CA ALA A 69 9.65 -24.77 15.99
C ALA A 69 9.02 -23.44 16.42
N VAL A 70 7.73 -23.45 16.81
CA VAL A 70 7.02 -22.27 17.36
C VAL A 70 7.69 -21.77 18.63
N ARG A 71 8.00 -22.65 19.60
CA ARG A 71 8.71 -22.28 20.84
C ARG A 71 10.10 -21.69 20.57
N ALA A 72 10.77 -22.19 19.54
CA ALA A 72 12.12 -21.78 19.19
C ALA A 72 12.16 -20.55 18.27
N PHE A 73 11.04 -20.12 17.69
CA PHE A 73 10.99 -19.04 16.72
C PHE A 73 11.37 -17.70 17.35
N GLN A 74 12.29 -16.96 16.73
CA GLN A 74 12.70 -15.64 17.19
C GLN A 74 12.20 -14.57 16.22
N VAL A 75 11.22 -13.79 16.66
CA VAL A 75 10.68 -12.70 15.84
C VAL A 75 11.74 -11.62 15.67
N THR A 76 12.24 -11.49 14.44
CA THR A 76 13.17 -10.42 14.02
C THR A 76 12.47 -9.37 13.17
N ARG A 77 11.37 -9.73 12.51
CA ARG A 77 10.44 -8.84 11.83
C ARG A 77 9.01 -9.29 12.10
N ASP A 78 8.12 -8.32 12.20
CA ASP A 78 6.69 -8.48 12.37
C ASP A 78 5.99 -7.49 11.43
N ILE A 79 5.27 -8.02 10.44
CA ILE A 79 4.48 -7.22 9.51
C ILE A 79 3.01 -7.46 9.84
N ALA A 80 2.41 -6.50 10.53
CA ALA A 80 1.03 -6.57 10.96
C ALA A 80 0.06 -6.16 9.84
N THR A 81 -1.01 -6.94 9.67
CA THR A 81 -2.22 -6.54 8.92
C THR A 81 -3.41 -6.46 9.88
N ASP A 82 -4.65 -6.31 9.39
CA ASP A 82 -5.82 -6.20 10.28
C ASP A 82 -6.01 -7.45 11.17
N ARG A 83 -5.72 -8.65 10.63
CA ARG A 83 -5.99 -9.93 11.31
C ARG A 83 -4.77 -10.85 11.43
N TYR A 84 -3.91 -10.85 10.42
CA TYR A 84 -2.76 -11.72 10.35
C TYR A 84 -1.48 -10.90 10.47
N HIS A 85 -0.46 -11.54 11.01
CA HIS A 85 0.90 -11.06 11.02
C HIS A 85 1.75 -12.02 10.21
N VAL A 86 2.73 -11.47 9.50
CA VAL A 86 3.83 -12.25 8.93
C VAL A 86 5.05 -12.05 9.81
N PHE A 87 5.35 -13.06 10.63
CA PHE A 87 6.54 -13.05 11.48
C PHE A 87 7.71 -13.68 10.75
N VAL A 88 8.89 -13.07 10.85
CA VAL A 88 10.13 -13.57 10.24
C VAL A 88 11.21 -13.74 11.30
N ASP A 89 11.88 -14.88 11.27
CA ASP A 89 13.13 -15.16 11.97
C ASP A 89 14.26 -15.17 10.93
N GLN A 90 14.89 -14.01 10.75
CA GLN A 90 15.99 -13.83 9.79
C GLN A 90 17.22 -14.65 10.18
N GLY A 91 17.45 -14.90 11.47
CA GLY A 91 18.59 -15.68 11.95
C GLY A 91 18.50 -17.14 11.54
N LYS A 92 17.28 -17.69 11.52
CA LYS A 92 17.01 -19.08 11.08
C LYS A 92 16.54 -19.19 9.64
N GLY A 93 16.28 -18.06 8.98
CA GLY A 93 15.70 -18.03 7.64
C GLY A 93 14.30 -18.66 7.61
N GLN A 94 13.46 -18.35 8.60
CA GLN A 94 12.12 -18.90 8.74
C GLN A 94 11.06 -17.80 8.76
N PHE A 95 9.83 -18.15 8.40
CA PHE A 95 8.68 -17.27 8.52
C PHE A 95 7.43 -18.05 8.96
N THR A 96 6.41 -17.33 9.40
CA THR A 96 5.08 -17.88 9.64
C THR A 96 4.00 -16.80 9.44
N VAL A 97 2.77 -17.25 9.17
CA VAL A 97 1.60 -16.39 9.04
C VAL A 97 0.60 -16.78 10.13
N ALA A 98 0.27 -15.85 11.02
CA ALA A 98 -0.55 -16.15 12.19
C ALA A 98 -1.27 -14.91 12.73
N SER A 99 -2.41 -15.10 13.40
CA SER A 99 -2.97 -14.04 14.26
C SER A 99 -2.20 -13.94 15.57
N LYS A 100 -1.74 -15.07 16.10
CA LYS A 100 -0.88 -15.14 17.29
C LYS A 100 0.20 -16.20 17.10
N LEU A 101 1.41 -15.84 17.51
CA LEU A 101 2.54 -16.77 17.55
C LEU A 101 2.64 -17.42 18.92
N ASP A 102 1.86 -18.48 19.13
CA ASP A 102 1.89 -19.31 20.33
C ASP A 102 1.62 -20.79 20.01
N GLU A 103 1.86 -21.68 20.97
CA GLU A 103 1.66 -23.12 20.79
C GLU A 103 0.18 -23.55 20.70
N GLN A 104 -0.74 -22.69 21.13
CA GLN A 104 -2.17 -22.99 21.07
C GLN A 104 -2.69 -22.82 19.64
N GLU A 105 -2.29 -21.74 18.97
CA GLU A 105 -2.53 -21.51 17.55
C GLU A 105 -1.62 -22.41 16.70
N ASN A 106 -0.38 -22.62 17.16
CA ASN A 106 0.65 -23.43 16.53
C ASN A 106 0.80 -23.07 15.04
N PRO A 107 1.13 -21.83 14.66
CA PRO A 107 1.20 -21.48 13.25
C PRO A 107 2.34 -22.25 12.55
N ASP A 108 2.15 -22.62 11.28
CA ASP A 108 3.15 -23.42 10.56
C ASP A 108 4.44 -22.62 10.36
N ILE A 109 5.56 -23.09 10.92
CA ILE A 109 6.87 -22.48 10.74
C ILE A 109 7.48 -23.03 9.46
N VAL A 110 7.75 -22.15 8.50
CA VAL A 110 8.20 -22.51 7.15
C VAL A 110 9.58 -21.89 6.90
N SER A 111 10.47 -22.62 6.22
CA SER A 111 11.75 -22.05 5.79
C SER A 111 11.52 -21.06 4.64
N LEU A 112 12.20 -19.92 4.68
CA LEU A 112 12.23 -18.96 3.57
C LEU A 112 12.74 -19.61 2.28
N SER A 113 13.63 -20.61 2.39
CA SER A 113 14.13 -21.36 1.23
C SER A 113 13.05 -22.21 0.54
N GLN A 114 11.92 -22.45 1.20
CA GLN A 114 10.78 -23.17 0.60
C GLN A 114 9.85 -22.24 -0.16
N VAL A 115 9.98 -20.91 -0.03
CA VAL A 115 9.14 -19.97 -0.78
C VAL A 115 9.48 -20.04 -2.27
N THR A 116 8.49 -20.37 -3.09
CA THR A 116 8.59 -20.44 -4.55
C THR A 116 7.95 -19.24 -5.23
N GLY A 117 7.03 -18.55 -4.55
CA GLY A 117 6.38 -17.34 -5.02
C GLY A 117 5.73 -16.56 -3.89
N CYS A 118 5.64 -15.24 -4.05
CA CYS A 118 4.84 -14.40 -3.17
C CYS A 118 4.34 -13.20 -3.97
N ARG A 119 3.04 -12.89 -3.88
CA ARG A 119 2.44 -11.74 -4.55
C ARG A 119 1.29 -11.16 -3.72
N LEU A 120 1.09 -9.86 -3.87
CA LEU A 120 -0.12 -9.17 -3.43
C LEU A 120 -1.13 -9.15 -4.59
N GLU A 121 -2.37 -9.52 -4.29
CA GLU A 121 -3.54 -9.32 -5.15
C GLU A 121 -4.44 -8.25 -4.52
N VAL A 122 -4.85 -7.27 -5.32
CA VAL A 122 -5.84 -6.26 -4.93
C VAL A 122 -7.11 -6.55 -5.71
N LYS A 123 -8.16 -6.96 -5.01
CA LYS A 123 -9.50 -7.16 -5.58
C LYS A 123 -10.28 -5.87 -5.44
N GLU A 124 -10.68 -5.31 -6.57
CA GLU A 124 -11.51 -4.11 -6.64
C GLU A 124 -12.97 -4.51 -6.87
N ASP A 125 -13.85 -4.12 -5.96
CA ASP A 125 -15.29 -4.19 -6.12
C ASP A 125 -15.84 -2.79 -6.37
N ARG A 126 -16.81 -2.68 -7.28
CA ARG A 126 -17.40 -1.41 -7.71
C ARG A 126 -18.92 -1.42 -7.62
N ASP A 127 -19.46 -0.46 -6.89
CA ASP A 127 -20.90 -0.26 -6.72
C ASP A 127 -21.36 1.09 -7.28
N GLU A 128 -22.45 1.09 -8.06
CA GLU A 128 -23.05 2.32 -8.58
C GLU A 128 -23.92 2.99 -7.51
N GLU A 129 -23.65 4.27 -7.21
CA GLU A 129 -24.55 5.06 -6.39
C GLU A 129 -25.80 5.45 -7.18
N LYS A 130 -26.97 5.30 -6.55
CA LYS A 130 -28.27 5.67 -7.12
C LYS A 130 -29.02 6.57 -6.14
N TYR A 131 -29.78 7.52 -6.67
CA TYR A 131 -30.67 8.36 -5.87
C TYR A 131 -32.12 7.92 -6.03
N LYS A 132 -32.94 8.26 -5.05
CA LYS A 132 -34.39 8.05 -5.12
C LYS A 132 -35.05 9.29 -5.71
N ASP A 133 -35.73 9.14 -6.85
CA ASP A 133 -36.47 10.24 -7.48
C ASP A 133 -37.75 10.60 -6.72
N SER A 134 -38.44 11.65 -7.17
CA SER A 134 -39.70 12.12 -6.58
C SER A 134 -40.81 11.06 -6.57
N ASP A 135 -40.73 10.09 -7.48
CA ASP A 135 -41.70 9.00 -7.61
C ASP A 135 -41.28 7.76 -6.79
N GLY A 136 -40.15 7.85 -6.09
CA GLY A 136 -39.61 6.81 -5.24
C GLY A 136 -38.81 5.74 -5.96
N ASN A 137 -38.52 5.91 -7.25
CA ASN A 137 -37.73 4.96 -8.04
C ASN A 137 -36.23 5.24 -7.87
N MET A 138 -35.42 4.19 -7.82
CA MET A 138 -33.96 4.34 -7.83
C MET A 138 -33.47 4.68 -9.24
N ARG A 139 -32.81 5.83 -9.38
CA ARG A 139 -32.24 6.34 -10.64
C ARG A 139 -30.74 6.49 -10.51
N SER A 140 -30.04 6.21 -11.61
CA SER A 140 -28.61 6.49 -11.76
C SER A 140 -28.37 7.99 -11.86
N TYR A 141 -27.26 8.46 -11.31
CA TYR A 141 -26.75 9.82 -11.59
C TYR A 141 -26.30 9.92 -13.07
N VAL A 142 -26.23 11.16 -13.58
CA VAL A 142 -25.70 11.44 -14.93
C VAL A 142 -24.60 12.50 -14.81
N PRO A 143 -23.31 12.13 -14.97
CA PRO A 143 -22.81 10.77 -15.24
C PRO A 143 -23.01 9.82 -14.04
N PRO A 144 -23.01 8.49 -14.24
CA PRO A 144 -23.11 7.53 -13.13
C PRO A 144 -21.98 7.71 -12.13
N HIS A 145 -22.33 7.67 -10.85
CA HIS A 145 -21.38 7.73 -9.76
C HIS A 145 -21.08 6.30 -9.27
N PHE A 146 -19.81 6.02 -8.97
CA PHE A 146 -19.38 4.71 -8.49
C PHE A 146 -18.58 4.86 -7.20
N LYS A 147 -18.77 3.93 -6.27
CA LYS A 147 -17.87 3.67 -5.16
C LYS A 147 -17.02 2.46 -5.47
N TYR A 148 -15.79 2.50 -4.98
CA TYR A 148 -14.87 1.39 -5.08
C TYR A 148 -14.50 0.93 -3.68
N SER A 149 -14.41 -0.38 -3.50
CA SER A 149 -13.89 -1.00 -2.29
C SER A 149 -12.85 -2.04 -2.67
N TYR A 150 -11.89 -2.25 -1.77
CA TYR A 150 -10.68 -2.99 -2.06
C TYR A 150 -10.41 -4.06 -1.01
N ASP A 151 -10.18 -5.29 -1.47
CA ASP A 151 -9.69 -6.41 -0.66
C ASP A 151 -8.27 -6.77 -1.06
N TYR A 152 -7.38 -6.81 -0.07
CA TYR A 152 -5.96 -7.09 -0.23
C TYR A 152 -5.68 -8.53 0.20
N VAL A 153 -5.22 -9.36 -0.74
CA VAL A 153 -4.98 -10.79 -0.52
C VAL A 153 -3.53 -11.12 -0.82
N MET A 154 -2.85 -11.73 0.16
CA MET A 154 -1.52 -12.27 -0.04
C MET A 154 -1.62 -13.71 -0.54
N HIS A 155 -0.84 -14.01 -1.57
CA HIS A 155 -0.60 -15.36 -2.05
C HIS A 155 0.87 -15.72 -1.84
N ILE A 156 1.14 -16.77 -1.07
CA ILE A 156 2.49 -17.26 -0.81
C ILE A 156 2.54 -18.72 -1.24
N SER A 157 3.26 -19.02 -2.31
CA SER A 157 3.51 -20.38 -2.75
C SER A 157 4.78 -20.92 -2.11
N VAL A 158 4.71 -22.14 -1.60
CA VAL A 158 5.79 -22.83 -0.90
C VAL A 158 5.96 -24.26 -1.40
N ASN A 159 7.18 -24.77 -1.32
CA ASN A 159 7.49 -26.17 -1.55
C ASN A 159 7.52 -26.91 -0.20
N SER A 160 6.34 -27.25 0.33
CA SER A 160 6.16 -27.99 1.58
C SER A 160 5.52 -29.35 1.32
N PRO A 161 5.91 -30.42 2.04
CA PRO A 161 5.25 -31.73 1.91
C PRO A 161 3.76 -31.76 2.28
N TRP A 162 3.25 -30.67 2.87
CA TRP A 162 1.90 -30.63 3.45
C TRP A 162 0.96 -29.65 2.73
N PHE A 163 1.48 -28.61 2.08
CA PHE A 163 0.66 -27.58 1.45
C PHE A 163 1.51 -26.82 0.44
N ASP A 164 0.87 -26.36 -0.64
CA ASP A 164 1.56 -25.63 -1.71
C ASP A 164 1.40 -24.11 -1.58
N ASP A 165 0.33 -23.65 -0.93
CA ASP A 165 0.00 -22.23 -0.84
C ASP A 165 -0.44 -21.82 0.57
N MET A 166 -0.17 -20.56 0.91
CA MET A 166 -0.63 -19.88 2.13
C MET A 166 -1.32 -18.58 1.74
N ASP A 167 -2.61 -18.68 1.43
CA ASP A 167 -3.43 -17.55 0.99
C ASP A 167 -4.19 -16.91 2.15
N PHE A 168 -4.02 -15.61 2.36
CA PHE A 168 -4.75 -14.89 3.40
C PHE A 168 -5.12 -13.47 3.00
N GLN A 169 -6.33 -13.07 3.38
CA GLN A 169 -6.78 -11.69 3.26
C GLN A 169 -6.16 -10.85 4.37
N MET A 170 -5.54 -9.74 3.99
CA MET A 170 -4.83 -8.84 4.89
C MET A 170 -5.79 -7.94 5.68
N ASN A 171 -6.84 -7.45 5.02
CA ASN A 171 -7.87 -6.59 5.61
C ASN A 171 -9.06 -7.40 6.14
N THR A 172 -9.68 -6.95 7.25
CA THR A 172 -10.86 -7.64 7.81
C THR A 172 -12.17 -7.22 7.11
N PHE A 173 -12.23 -5.95 6.70
CA PHE A 173 -13.32 -5.36 5.94
C PHE A 173 -12.73 -4.67 4.71
N SER A 174 -13.46 -4.69 3.61
CA SER A 174 -13.08 -4.00 2.37
C SER A 174 -12.76 -2.54 2.65
N VAL A 175 -11.69 -2.07 2.04
CA VAL A 175 -11.18 -0.71 2.22
C VAL A 175 -11.83 0.19 1.20
N GLU A 176 -12.54 1.22 1.64
CA GLU A 176 -13.24 2.13 0.73
C GLU A 176 -12.27 3.09 0.03
N ASP A 177 -12.60 3.55 -1.18
CA ASP A 177 -11.77 4.44 -1.98
C ASP A 177 -11.32 5.74 -1.29
N HIS A 178 -12.12 6.28 -0.39
CA HIS A 178 -11.79 7.47 0.39
C HIS A 178 -10.81 7.18 1.54
N GLU A 179 -10.61 5.92 1.92
CA GLU A 179 -9.67 5.48 2.98
C GLU A 179 -8.23 5.37 2.46
N ARG A 180 -7.74 6.43 1.79
CA ARG A 180 -6.42 6.46 1.13
C ARG A 180 -5.27 6.02 2.03
N GLY A 181 -5.30 6.38 3.32
CA GLY A 181 -4.28 5.96 4.29
C GLY A 181 -4.27 4.46 4.56
N LYS A 182 -5.45 3.82 4.61
CA LYS A 182 -5.58 2.38 4.83
C LYS A 182 -5.14 1.59 3.60
N MET A 183 -5.48 2.06 2.40
CA MET A 183 -4.98 1.47 1.14
C MET A 183 -3.45 1.54 1.07
N MET A 184 -2.86 2.71 1.34
CA MET A 184 -1.41 2.86 1.37
C MET A 184 -0.76 1.92 2.39
N ALA A 185 -1.34 1.80 3.59
CA ALA A 185 -0.82 0.90 4.62
C ALA A 185 -0.88 -0.59 4.19
N MET A 186 -1.97 -1.01 3.55
CA MET A 186 -2.13 -2.39 3.06
C MET A 186 -1.15 -2.70 1.92
N GLU A 187 -1.02 -1.79 0.95
CA GLU A 187 -0.04 -1.94 -0.13
C GLU A 187 1.40 -1.96 0.39
N GLN A 188 1.71 -1.09 1.36
CA GLN A 188 3.02 -1.07 2.00
C GLN A 188 3.32 -2.40 2.70
N ALA A 189 2.41 -2.89 3.53
CA ALA A 189 2.57 -4.16 4.23
C ALA A 189 2.70 -5.33 3.24
N GLY A 190 1.88 -5.37 2.18
CA GLY A 190 1.90 -6.44 1.19
C GLY A 190 3.21 -6.46 0.40
N ASN A 191 3.69 -5.29 -0.02
CA ASN A 191 4.99 -5.17 -0.70
C ASN A 191 6.17 -5.53 0.20
N GLU A 192 6.11 -5.18 1.49
CA GLU A 192 7.13 -5.58 2.46
C GLU A 192 7.17 -7.11 2.63
N ILE A 193 6.02 -7.77 2.70
CA ILE A 193 5.92 -9.24 2.75
C ILE A 193 6.56 -9.84 1.50
N VAL A 194 6.20 -9.38 0.30
CA VAL A 194 6.78 -9.89 -0.96
C VAL A 194 8.30 -9.73 -0.94
N ALA A 195 8.80 -8.57 -0.53
CA ALA A 195 10.23 -8.30 -0.50
C ALA A 195 10.99 -9.21 0.47
N LEU A 196 10.44 -9.40 1.68
CA LEU A 196 11.07 -10.23 2.70
C LEU A 196 11.05 -11.72 2.35
N LEU A 197 9.95 -12.22 1.78
CA LEU A 197 9.80 -13.65 1.50
C LEU A 197 10.47 -14.09 0.21
N THR A 198 10.63 -13.20 -0.78
CA THR A 198 11.25 -13.55 -2.07
C THR A 198 12.68 -13.06 -2.22
N GLY A 199 13.14 -12.17 -1.34
CA GLY A 199 14.41 -11.45 -1.50
C GLY A 199 14.45 -10.54 -2.73
N ARG A 200 13.31 -10.30 -3.39
CA ARG A 200 13.19 -9.39 -4.54
C ARG A 200 12.70 -8.04 -4.04
N THR A 201 13.40 -6.96 -4.36
CA THR A 201 12.81 -5.62 -4.24
C THR A 201 11.63 -5.54 -5.22
N VAL A 202 10.41 -5.36 -4.72
CA VAL A 202 9.23 -5.20 -5.58
C VAL A 202 9.43 -3.93 -6.41
N GLN A 203 9.57 -4.07 -7.74
CA GLN A 203 9.41 -2.95 -8.65
C GLN A 203 7.94 -2.58 -8.63
N MET A 204 7.61 -1.43 -8.06
CA MET A 204 6.26 -0.88 -7.99
C MET A 204 5.64 -0.85 -9.40
N ALA A 205 4.72 -1.75 -9.69
CA ALA A 205 3.78 -1.60 -10.79
C ALA A 205 2.67 -0.66 -10.30
N GLY A 206 2.97 0.64 -10.28
CA GLY A 206 1.97 1.69 -10.06
C GLY A 206 1.03 1.75 -11.26
N GLY A 207 0.01 0.90 -11.26
CA GLY A 207 -1.07 0.91 -12.23
C GLY A 207 -2.09 2.01 -11.90
N PHE A 208 -1.87 3.21 -12.42
CA PHE A 208 -2.95 4.12 -12.79
C PHE A 208 -2.86 4.35 -14.31
N GLY A 209 -3.98 4.08 -15.00
CA GLY A 209 -4.01 3.75 -16.42
C GLY A 209 -3.44 4.78 -17.40
N ALA A 210 -2.83 4.25 -18.46
CA ALA A 210 -2.78 4.90 -19.77
C ALA A 210 -2.67 3.80 -20.85
N ALA A 211 -3.74 3.64 -21.62
CA ALA A 211 -3.70 2.91 -22.87
C ALA A 211 -2.91 3.71 -23.92
N GLY A 212 -1.97 3.04 -24.60
CA GLY A 212 -1.52 3.44 -25.95
C GLY A 212 -0.07 3.91 -26.09
N ALA A 213 0.62 3.26 -27.05
CA ALA A 213 1.94 3.56 -27.65
C ALA A 213 3.15 3.33 -26.72
N GLY A 214 4.04 2.33 -26.90
CA GLY A 214 4.61 1.79 -28.13
C GLY A 214 6.06 2.28 -28.25
N TYR A 215 7.05 1.42 -27.99
CA TYR A 215 8.33 1.21 -28.72
C TYR A 215 9.29 0.32 -27.90
N PRO A 216 10.13 -0.52 -28.54
CA PRO A 216 10.86 -1.62 -27.89
C PRO A 216 12.36 -1.34 -27.70
N GLY A 217 12.97 -2.02 -26.73
CA GLY A 217 14.40 -2.35 -26.77
C GLY A 217 15.21 -1.98 -25.53
N SER A 218 15.61 -2.99 -24.75
CA SER A 218 17.02 -3.37 -24.60
C SER A 218 17.19 -4.43 -23.51
N GLN A 219 17.95 -5.46 -23.87
CA GLN A 219 18.45 -6.53 -22.99
C GLN A 219 19.67 -6.05 -22.19
N ALA A 220 20.07 -6.88 -21.22
CA ALA A 220 21.31 -6.87 -20.42
C ALA A 220 21.21 -6.03 -19.12
N ALA A 221 21.72 -6.44 -17.96
CA ALA A 221 22.50 -7.60 -17.55
C ALA A 221 22.44 -7.70 -16.01
N TYR A 222 22.70 -8.91 -15.50
CA TYR A 222 22.92 -9.24 -14.09
C TYR A 222 23.92 -8.30 -13.41
N GLY A 223 23.59 -7.90 -12.17
CA GLY A 223 24.50 -7.20 -11.25
C GLY A 223 23.97 -7.28 -9.83
N ASN A 224 24.34 -8.35 -9.13
CA ASN A 224 24.14 -8.53 -7.70
C ASN A 224 24.98 -7.50 -6.92
N LEU A 225 24.38 -6.70 -6.04
CA LEU A 225 25.06 -6.12 -4.89
C LEU A 225 24.06 -5.81 -3.78
N ALA A 226 24.38 -6.36 -2.62
CA ALA A 226 23.69 -6.21 -1.36
C ALA A 226 23.55 -4.75 -0.94
N ALA A 227 22.40 -4.41 -0.33
CA ALA A 227 22.32 -3.59 0.88
C ALA A 227 20.85 -3.49 1.34
N GLY A 228 20.43 -4.43 2.18
CA GLY A 228 19.47 -4.11 3.22
C GLY A 228 20.21 -3.32 4.31
N GLY A 229 19.66 -2.18 4.74
CA GLY A 229 20.25 -1.42 5.84
C GLY A 229 19.56 -0.08 6.07
N TYR A 230 18.88 0.05 7.20
CA TYR A 230 18.75 1.34 7.86
C TYR A 230 20.13 1.74 8.38
N SER A 231 20.72 2.82 7.85
CA SER A 231 21.62 3.79 8.50
C SER A 231 22.42 4.57 7.45
N GLY A 232 22.64 5.85 7.73
CA GLY A 232 23.19 6.83 6.79
C GLY A 232 24.53 6.47 6.16
N VAL A 233 24.69 6.87 4.89
CA VAL A 233 25.96 6.80 4.18
C VAL A 233 26.54 8.21 4.10
N PRO A 234 27.73 8.48 4.67
CA PRO A 234 28.42 9.75 4.48
C PRO A 234 29.10 9.77 3.12
N GLY A 235 28.85 10.84 2.37
CA GLY A 235 29.81 11.42 1.42
C GLY A 235 30.00 10.73 0.06
N GLY A 236 29.53 11.40 -0.99
CA GLY A 236 30.41 11.67 -2.13
C GLY A 236 30.42 10.69 -3.30
N GLN A 237 29.37 9.93 -3.57
CA GLN A 237 29.24 9.19 -4.84
C GLN A 237 27.83 9.36 -5.41
N GLY A 238 27.75 9.94 -6.62
CA GLY A 238 26.49 10.22 -7.30
C GLY A 238 25.82 8.94 -7.79
N PHE A 239 24.56 8.74 -7.38
CA PHE A 239 23.72 7.67 -7.92
C PHE A 239 22.92 8.22 -9.09
N SER A 240 22.97 7.53 -10.23
CA SER A 240 22.28 7.98 -11.44
C SER A 240 20.76 7.90 -11.29
N GLN A 241 20.21 6.86 -10.64
CA GLN A 241 18.75 6.65 -10.51
C GLN A 241 18.35 5.79 -9.29
N PRO A 242 18.08 6.37 -8.12
CA PRO A 242 17.39 5.67 -7.03
C PRO A 242 15.87 5.78 -7.15
N ASN A 243 15.16 4.65 -7.26
CA ASN A 243 13.70 4.61 -7.33
C ASN A 243 13.11 3.92 -6.08
N GLY A 244 12.01 4.44 -5.53
CA GLY A 244 11.23 3.73 -4.51
C GLY A 244 11.84 3.70 -3.10
N MET A 245 12.79 4.58 -2.77
CA MET A 245 13.47 4.56 -1.47
C MET A 245 12.64 5.20 -0.34
N TYR A 246 12.71 4.59 0.85
CA TYR A 246 12.11 5.08 2.09
C TYR A 246 13.19 5.61 3.05
N GLY A 247 12.98 6.77 3.67
CA GLY A 247 13.89 7.31 4.70
C GLY A 247 15.27 7.72 4.18
N ALA A 248 15.36 8.19 2.93
CA ALA A 248 16.64 8.53 2.32
C ALA A 248 17.25 9.80 2.93
N GLN A 249 18.48 9.70 3.45
CA GLN A 249 19.25 10.86 3.92
C GLN A 249 20.39 11.17 2.96
N ASN A 250 20.44 12.41 2.46
CA ASN A 250 21.55 12.90 1.65
C ASN A 250 22.31 14.00 2.38
N GLN A 251 23.62 13.83 2.54
CA GLN A 251 24.52 14.86 3.05
C GLN A 251 25.56 15.19 1.95
N GLY A 252 25.22 16.15 1.07
CA GLY A 252 26.15 16.71 0.07
C GLY A 252 26.37 15.91 -1.22
N GLY A 253 25.54 14.91 -1.53
CA GLY A 253 25.60 14.15 -2.78
C GLY A 253 24.65 14.68 -3.86
N ALA A 254 24.92 14.35 -5.13
CA ALA A 254 24.03 14.66 -6.25
C ALA A 254 23.29 13.42 -6.75
N TYR A 255 21.97 13.49 -6.89
CA TYR A 255 21.14 12.48 -7.54
C TYR A 255 20.63 12.97 -8.88
N GLY A 256 20.73 12.14 -9.91
CA GLY A 256 20.29 12.47 -11.26
C GLY A 256 18.76 12.55 -11.37
N GLN A 257 18.09 11.40 -11.33
CA GLN A 257 16.64 11.29 -11.54
C GLN A 257 16.01 10.28 -10.58
N PRO A 258 15.69 10.67 -9.34
CA PRO A 258 14.97 9.78 -8.45
C PRO A 258 13.45 9.81 -8.68
N ASN A 259 12.82 8.63 -8.69
CA ASN A 259 11.36 8.53 -8.74
C ASN A 259 10.78 7.85 -7.49
N GLY A 260 9.67 8.36 -6.96
CA GLY A 260 8.89 7.67 -5.94
C GLY A 260 9.58 7.56 -4.58
N MET A 261 10.16 8.66 -4.07
CA MET A 261 10.85 8.65 -2.78
C MET A 261 9.93 9.12 -1.63
N TYR A 262 10.07 8.48 -0.47
CA TYR A 262 9.26 8.75 0.72
C TYR A 262 10.14 9.11 1.92
N GLY A 263 9.82 10.19 2.65
CA GLY A 263 10.52 10.58 3.87
C GLY A 263 11.97 10.99 3.62
N VAL A 264 12.21 11.88 2.67
CA VAL A 264 13.56 12.27 2.23
C VAL A 264 14.09 13.42 3.08
N GLN A 265 15.29 13.26 3.65
CA GLN A 265 16.01 14.34 4.34
C GLN A 265 17.26 14.74 3.55
N ASN A 266 17.28 15.97 3.04
CA ASN A 266 18.42 16.52 2.31
C ASN A 266 19.12 17.60 3.14
N GLN A 267 20.42 17.45 3.37
CA GLN A 267 21.29 18.45 3.98
C GLN A 267 22.40 18.80 2.97
N GLY A 268 22.15 19.82 2.13
CA GLY A 268 23.13 20.38 1.19
C GLY A 268 23.40 19.62 -0.12
N GLY A 269 22.65 18.56 -0.42
CA GLY A 269 22.74 17.80 -1.68
C GLY A 269 21.90 18.37 -2.82
N ALA A 270 22.13 17.88 -4.04
CA ALA A 270 21.42 18.33 -5.25
C ALA A 270 20.62 17.19 -5.90
N TYR A 271 19.40 17.49 -6.35
CA TYR A 271 18.55 16.57 -7.10
C TYR A 271 18.27 17.15 -8.49
N GLY A 272 18.57 16.40 -9.56
CA GLY A 272 18.42 16.86 -10.94
C GLY A 272 16.97 16.95 -11.40
N GLN A 273 16.30 15.80 -11.51
CA GLN A 273 14.88 15.73 -11.92
C GLN A 273 14.10 14.70 -11.12
N PRO A 274 13.62 15.05 -9.91
CA PRO A 274 12.78 14.15 -9.13
C PRO A 274 11.34 14.08 -9.65
N ASN A 275 10.73 12.89 -9.61
CA ASN A 275 9.31 12.69 -9.86
C ASN A 275 8.63 11.94 -8.70
N GLY A 276 7.50 12.45 -8.19
CA GLY A 276 6.71 11.76 -7.17
C GLY A 276 7.44 11.64 -5.82
N MET A 277 7.69 12.76 -5.14
CA MET A 277 8.29 12.76 -3.79
C MET A 277 7.26 13.08 -2.71
N TYR A 278 7.31 12.36 -1.59
CA TYR A 278 6.38 12.49 -0.48
C TYR A 278 7.11 12.72 0.84
N GLY A 279 6.73 13.75 1.60
CA GLY A 279 7.30 14.02 2.93
C GLY A 279 8.78 14.42 2.86
N VAL A 280 9.09 15.52 2.16
CA VAL A 280 10.47 15.96 1.91
C VAL A 280 10.87 17.03 2.92
N GLN A 281 12.04 16.87 3.57
CA GLN A 281 12.66 17.90 4.39
C GLN A 281 14.02 18.30 3.81
N ASN A 282 14.14 19.53 3.33
CA ASN A 282 15.38 20.07 2.75
C ASN A 282 15.96 21.19 3.62
N GLN A 283 17.24 21.07 3.95
CA GLN A 283 18.05 22.12 4.58
C GLN A 283 19.23 22.45 3.66
N GLY A 284 19.09 23.52 2.87
CA GLY A 284 20.17 24.09 2.05
C GLY A 284 20.51 23.36 0.73
N GLY A 285 19.76 22.33 0.32
CA GLY A 285 19.95 21.63 -0.96
C GLY A 285 19.21 22.27 -2.15
N ALA A 286 19.56 21.86 -3.37
CA ALA A 286 18.95 22.36 -4.61
C ALA A 286 18.20 21.25 -5.37
N TYR A 287 17.02 21.58 -5.89
CA TYR A 287 16.24 20.72 -6.78
C TYR A 287 16.13 21.37 -8.17
N GLY A 288 16.40 20.61 -9.23
CA GLY A 288 16.24 21.03 -10.62
C GLY A 288 14.78 21.02 -11.08
N GLN A 289 14.47 20.31 -12.17
CA GLN A 289 13.11 20.27 -12.75
C GLN A 289 12.24 19.20 -12.07
N GLN A 290 11.05 19.55 -11.59
CA GLN A 290 10.23 18.70 -10.71
C GLN A 290 8.85 18.42 -11.29
N ASN A 291 8.36 17.19 -11.10
CA ASN A 291 6.97 16.81 -11.28
C ASN A 291 6.44 16.10 -10.02
N GLY A 292 5.33 16.57 -9.44
CA GLY A 292 4.60 15.84 -8.39
C GLY A 292 5.31 15.76 -7.03
N MET A 293 5.18 16.81 -6.20
CA MET A 293 5.72 16.81 -4.83
C MET A 293 4.62 17.07 -3.79
N TYR A 294 4.56 16.24 -2.74
CA TYR A 294 3.50 16.26 -1.73
C TYR A 294 4.10 16.39 -0.32
N GLY A 295 3.71 17.45 0.41
CA GLY A 295 4.13 17.67 1.80
C GLY A 295 5.63 17.90 1.94
N ALA A 296 6.12 19.05 1.46
CA ALA A 296 7.55 19.37 1.50
C ALA A 296 7.84 20.59 2.38
N GLN A 297 8.90 20.51 3.19
CA GLN A 297 9.40 21.61 4.01
C GLN A 297 10.84 21.94 3.62
N ASN A 298 11.08 23.18 3.19
CA ASN A 298 12.39 23.66 2.77
C ASN A 298 12.85 24.83 3.65
N GLN A 299 14.09 24.77 4.10
CA GLN A 299 14.82 25.85 4.75
C GLN A 299 16.09 26.17 3.95
N ASN A 300 16.20 27.40 3.45
CA ASN A 300 17.36 27.93 2.71
C ASN A 300 17.71 27.20 1.39
N GLY A 301 16.84 26.35 0.84
CA GLY A 301 17.08 25.63 -0.42
C GLY A 301 16.45 26.30 -1.65
N ALA A 302 16.82 25.82 -2.84
CA ALA A 302 16.32 26.35 -4.12
C ALA A 302 15.56 25.29 -4.93
N TYR A 303 14.44 25.68 -5.51
CA TYR A 303 13.66 24.87 -6.45
C TYR A 303 13.74 25.48 -7.86
N GLY A 304 14.06 24.67 -8.88
CA GLY A 304 14.06 25.04 -10.30
C GLY A 304 12.66 25.16 -10.90
N GLN A 305 12.43 24.52 -12.06
CA GLN A 305 11.13 24.51 -12.76
C GLN A 305 10.19 23.45 -12.15
N GLN A 306 8.91 23.79 -11.92
CA GLN A 306 7.99 22.99 -11.11
C GLN A 306 6.64 22.74 -11.80
N ASN A 307 6.17 21.48 -11.83
CA ASN A 307 4.77 21.13 -12.11
C ASN A 307 4.16 20.27 -10.98
N GLY A 308 2.98 20.68 -10.46
CA GLY A 308 2.16 19.83 -9.57
C GLY A 308 2.71 19.69 -8.14
N MET A 309 2.52 20.70 -7.30
CA MET A 309 2.97 20.71 -5.90
C MET A 309 1.80 20.85 -4.93
N TYR A 310 1.76 20.03 -3.88
CA TYR A 310 0.71 20.06 -2.85
C TYR A 310 1.30 20.19 -1.44
N GLY A 311 0.89 21.22 -0.70
CA GLY A 311 1.23 21.40 0.71
C GLY A 311 2.72 21.65 0.96
N VAL A 312 3.31 22.64 0.26
CA VAL A 312 4.75 22.94 0.36
C VAL A 312 5.01 24.20 1.18
N GLN A 313 5.91 24.11 2.15
CA GLN A 313 6.37 25.23 2.97
C GLN A 313 7.83 25.53 2.69
N ASN A 314 8.14 26.78 2.33
CA ASN A 314 9.51 27.24 2.09
C ASN A 314 9.81 28.43 3.00
N GLN A 315 10.94 28.38 3.71
CA GLN A 315 11.46 29.45 4.55
C GLN A 315 12.83 29.87 4.02
N ASN A 316 12.98 31.15 3.65
CA ASN A 316 14.22 31.76 3.14
C ASN A 316 14.81 31.09 1.87
N GLY A 317 13.99 30.39 1.07
CA GLY A 317 14.42 29.75 -0.18
C GLY A 317 13.94 30.47 -1.45
N ALA A 318 14.28 29.93 -2.62
CA ALA A 318 13.89 30.49 -3.91
C ALA A 318 13.07 29.49 -4.75
N TYR A 319 12.02 29.97 -5.42
CA TYR A 319 11.26 29.23 -6.42
C TYR A 319 11.57 29.75 -7.83
N GLY A 320 11.82 28.86 -8.79
CA GLY A 320 11.92 29.17 -10.22
C GLY A 320 10.55 29.32 -10.91
N GLN A 321 10.43 28.80 -12.14
CA GLN A 321 9.18 28.85 -12.94
C GLN A 321 8.16 27.81 -12.43
N GLN A 322 6.89 28.21 -12.30
CA GLN A 322 5.85 27.47 -11.56
C GLN A 322 4.62 27.17 -12.43
N ASN A 323 4.12 25.92 -12.37
CA ASN A 323 2.80 25.50 -12.85
C ASN A 323 2.10 24.59 -11.82
N GLY A 324 0.87 24.92 -11.41
CA GLY A 324 0.00 24.01 -10.63
C GLY A 324 0.45 23.77 -9.19
N MET A 325 0.43 24.82 -8.37
CA MET A 325 0.69 24.74 -6.92
C MET A 325 -0.61 24.84 -6.12
N TYR A 326 -0.79 23.94 -5.13
CA TYR A 326 -1.90 23.92 -4.19
C TYR A 326 -1.39 23.95 -2.75
N GLY A 327 -1.81 24.96 -1.98
CA GLY A 327 -1.47 25.08 -0.56
C GLY A 327 0.01 25.35 -0.27
N ALA A 328 0.69 26.10 -1.16
CA ALA A 328 2.08 26.48 -0.97
C ALA A 328 2.23 27.78 -0.15
N GLN A 329 3.17 27.80 0.80
CA GLN A 329 3.54 28.97 1.59
C GLN A 329 5.03 29.27 1.43
N ASN A 330 5.39 30.52 1.16
CA ASN A 330 6.77 31.01 1.17
C ASN A 330 6.89 32.13 2.20
N GLN A 331 7.79 31.98 3.16
CA GLN A 331 8.11 33.03 4.12
C GLN A 331 9.54 33.51 3.85
N ASN A 332 9.69 34.79 3.53
CA ASN A 332 10.97 35.47 3.28
C ASN A 332 11.82 34.90 2.11
N GLY A 333 11.17 34.33 1.10
CA GLY A 333 11.82 33.79 -0.10
C GLY A 333 11.50 34.56 -1.40
N ALA A 334 12.25 34.28 -2.46
CA ALA A 334 12.04 34.90 -3.79
C ALA A 334 11.17 34.01 -4.69
N TYR A 335 10.25 34.63 -5.45
CA TYR A 335 9.43 33.97 -6.46
C TYR A 335 9.90 34.33 -7.88
N GLY A 336 10.00 33.33 -8.76
CA GLY A 336 10.01 33.52 -10.22
C GLY A 336 8.61 33.77 -10.79
N GLN A 337 8.50 34.07 -12.08
CA GLN A 337 7.22 34.36 -12.74
C GLN A 337 6.21 33.20 -12.59
N PRO A 338 4.99 33.45 -12.07
CA PRO A 338 4.00 32.41 -11.82
C PRO A 338 3.04 32.19 -13.00
N ASN A 339 2.72 30.92 -13.29
CA ASN A 339 1.49 30.53 -13.99
C ASN A 339 0.64 29.68 -13.03
N ASN A 340 -0.53 30.20 -12.66
CA ASN A 340 -1.56 29.54 -11.84
C ASN A 340 -1.11 29.04 -10.45
N VAL A 341 -1.20 29.94 -9.46
CA VAL A 341 -1.13 29.62 -8.02
C VAL A 341 -2.55 29.62 -7.46
N TYR A 342 -3.03 28.46 -6.99
CA TYR A 342 -4.33 28.35 -6.31
C TYR A 342 -4.14 28.07 -4.81
N GLY A 343 -4.66 28.96 -3.96
CA GLY A 343 -4.72 28.75 -2.51
C GLY A 343 -3.45 29.07 -1.71
N GLY A 344 -2.53 29.88 -2.25
CA GLY A 344 -1.40 30.40 -1.49
C GLY A 344 -1.79 31.59 -0.61
N GLN A 345 -1.58 31.50 0.71
CA GLN A 345 -1.54 32.69 1.57
C GLN A 345 -0.22 33.44 1.30
N GLY A 346 -0.25 34.27 0.26
CA GLY A 346 0.74 35.29 -0.08
C GLY A 346 -0.03 36.37 -0.84
N GLY A 347 -0.72 37.23 -0.09
CA GLY A 347 -1.71 38.15 -0.64
C GLY A 347 -1.12 39.09 -1.68
N ALA A 348 -1.78 39.18 -2.84
CA ALA A 348 -1.77 40.42 -3.61
C ALA A 348 -2.72 41.39 -2.92
N TYR A 349 -2.21 42.10 -1.92
CA TYR A 349 -2.95 43.16 -1.24
C TYR A 349 -3.24 44.28 -2.26
N GLY A 350 -4.50 44.50 -2.63
CA GLY A 350 -4.94 45.69 -3.38
C GLY A 350 -5.55 45.51 -4.77
N ALA A 351 -5.76 44.27 -5.26
CA ALA A 351 -6.44 44.06 -6.55
C ALA A 351 -7.97 44.15 -6.41
N VAL A 352 -8.63 44.93 -7.27
CA VAL A 352 -10.08 44.96 -7.41
C VAL A 352 -10.47 43.93 -8.47
N VAL A 353 -11.44 43.07 -8.14
CA VAL A 353 -11.94 42.03 -9.04
C VAL A 353 -13.34 42.39 -9.47
N ARG A 354 -13.67 42.18 -10.75
CA ARG A 354 -15.01 42.30 -11.33
C ARG A 354 -15.39 40.99 -12.01
N CYS A 355 -16.37 40.28 -11.45
CA CYS A 355 -16.89 39.04 -12.02
C CYS A 355 -17.44 39.27 -13.44
N ASP A 356 -16.94 38.51 -14.41
CA ASP A 356 -17.33 38.54 -15.82
C ASP A 356 -18.78 38.09 -16.06
N LYS A 357 -19.31 37.23 -15.20
CA LYS A 357 -20.64 36.63 -15.33
C LYS A 357 -21.78 37.46 -14.76
N CYS A 358 -21.58 38.09 -13.59
CA CYS A 358 -22.64 38.84 -12.90
C CYS A 358 -22.26 40.29 -12.58
N GLY A 359 -21.02 40.70 -12.85
CA GLY A 359 -20.57 42.08 -12.67
C GLY A 359 -20.27 42.50 -11.22
N TRP A 360 -20.30 41.56 -10.26
CA TRP A 360 -19.94 41.83 -8.86
C TRP A 360 -18.50 42.33 -8.74
N THR A 361 -18.25 43.35 -7.92
CA THR A 361 -16.92 43.93 -7.68
C THR A 361 -16.46 43.81 -6.23
N SER A 362 -15.20 43.44 -6.00
CA SER A 362 -14.61 43.41 -4.66
C SER A 362 -14.33 44.81 -4.10
N HIS A 363 -14.35 44.96 -2.78
CA HIS A 363 -13.92 46.21 -2.14
C HIS A 363 -12.39 46.29 -2.04
N PRO A 364 -11.80 47.48 -2.24
CA PRO A 364 -10.35 47.67 -2.13
C PRO A 364 -9.84 47.28 -0.74
N GLY A 365 -8.85 46.38 -0.69
CA GLY A 365 -8.18 45.96 0.55
C GLY A 365 -8.80 44.74 1.24
N GLU A 366 -9.88 44.17 0.69
CA GLU A 366 -10.45 42.90 1.18
C GLU A 366 -9.83 41.69 0.47
N PRO A 367 -9.72 40.53 1.14
CA PRO A 367 -9.28 39.30 0.49
C PRO A 367 -10.28 38.88 -0.60
N VAL A 368 -9.77 38.66 -1.81
CA VAL A 368 -10.58 38.21 -2.95
C VAL A 368 -11.09 36.78 -2.69
N PRO A 369 -12.41 36.53 -2.76
CA PRO A 369 -12.96 35.19 -2.57
C PRO A 369 -12.68 34.28 -3.78
N THR A 370 -12.57 32.97 -3.54
CA THR A 370 -12.34 31.96 -4.59
C THR A 370 -13.52 31.82 -5.57
N PHE A 371 -14.74 32.07 -5.09
CA PHE A 371 -15.97 32.04 -5.88
C PHE A 371 -16.72 33.35 -5.70
N CYS A 372 -17.35 33.84 -6.77
CA CYS A 372 -18.20 35.02 -6.74
C CYS A 372 -19.35 34.81 -5.72
N PRO A 373 -19.51 35.69 -4.72
CA PRO A 373 -20.53 35.52 -3.68
C PRO A 373 -21.96 35.67 -4.21
N GLU A 374 -22.15 36.34 -5.37
CA GLU A 374 -23.46 36.57 -5.97
C GLU A 374 -23.94 35.41 -6.86
N CYS A 375 -23.02 34.76 -7.60
CA CYS A 375 -23.41 33.76 -8.61
C CYS A 375 -22.67 32.42 -8.53
N GLY A 376 -21.72 32.26 -7.60
CA GLY A 376 -20.95 31.03 -7.40
C GLY A 376 -19.92 30.73 -8.49
N ASP A 377 -19.70 31.64 -9.44
CA ASP A 377 -18.72 31.45 -10.50
C ASP A 377 -17.28 31.52 -9.98
N PRO A 378 -16.34 30.68 -10.45
CA PRO A 378 -14.96 30.73 -10.00
C PRO A 378 -14.32 32.07 -10.41
N ILE A 379 -13.64 32.75 -9.48
CA ILE A 379 -12.88 33.95 -9.83
C ILE A 379 -11.58 33.53 -10.53
N THR A 380 -11.37 34.04 -11.73
CA THR A 380 -10.21 33.75 -12.59
C THR A 380 -9.38 35.00 -12.86
N GLN A 381 -8.29 34.85 -13.60
CA GLN A 381 -7.45 35.98 -14.02
C GLN A 381 -8.17 36.97 -14.94
N ASN A 382 -9.23 36.54 -15.63
CA ASN A 382 -10.03 37.40 -16.51
C ASN A 382 -10.92 38.38 -15.73
N ASP A 383 -11.10 38.13 -14.43
CA ASP A 383 -11.94 38.94 -13.54
C ASP A 383 -11.12 40.02 -12.81
N MET A 384 -9.80 40.06 -12.96
CA MET A 384 -8.96 41.07 -12.31
C MET A 384 -8.99 42.39 -13.09
N VAL A 385 -9.23 43.51 -12.40
CA VAL A 385 -9.35 44.87 -12.99
C VAL A 385 -8.11 45.71 -12.71
#